data_AF-A0A7J4SHJ2-F1
#
_entry.id   AF-A0A7J4SHJ2-F1
#
_cell.length_a   1.000
_cell.length_b   1.000
_cell.length_c   1.000
_cell.angle_alpha   90.00
_cell.angle_beta   90.00
_cell.angle_gamma   90.00
#
_symmetry.space_group_name_H-M   'P 1'
#
loop_
_entity.id
_entity.type
_entity.pdbx_description
1 polymer ?
#
loop_
_entity_poly.entity_id
_entity_poly.type
_entity_poly.pdbx_seq_one_letter_code
_entity_poly.pdbx_strand_id
1 'polypeptide(L)'
;MAEPKDRYFLIEYLVIAAVIFTATSLYFEESAQESNDLELISLTGTIELSTRDSMDTFGLQNFKTGAIANLNLSVNSIQVPECATCTTTTSGNMLHGEIIITELFDFENRLGRVEGNLNFTHLLTFSSSQYVITEQVYFHWSAGDIESSWKLTLNHDPPRWLPKYDINTLFVETELGLESRAGPELLIKSPSTNQRIIHACLPDSFLCKSSSPDALLIANYGPVQEEILVSDSMEWYLHNLSNYSHANIMDSFADELLPLENSIPNQYGFTPWPEPELVNASTYLIEDQDTRILPLSIWFNSIDLTPIQIDLFGQSVVYMKNESYSVYNILNSDGSMKVGLVIY
;
A
#
# COMPACT_ATOMS: atom_id res chain seq x y z
N MET A 1 -30.04 54.27 -29.78
CA MET A 1 -28.83 53.78 -29.09
C MET A 1 -28.87 52.27 -29.18
N ALA A 2 -28.03 51.67 -30.02
CA ALA A 2 -27.91 50.22 -30.13
C ALA A 2 -26.73 49.79 -29.24
N GLU A 3 -26.98 48.90 -28.28
CA GLU A 3 -25.95 48.29 -27.47
C GLU A 3 -24.94 47.53 -28.34
N PRO A 4 -23.64 47.57 -28.01
CA PRO A 4 -22.64 46.82 -28.74
C PRO A 4 -22.86 45.32 -28.45
N LYS A 5 -23.30 44.57 -29.47
CA LYS A 5 -23.34 43.11 -29.43
C LYS A 5 -21.98 42.56 -29.01
N ASP A 6 -21.96 41.82 -27.90
CA ASP A 6 -20.78 41.22 -27.30
C ASP A 6 -19.94 40.45 -28.32
N ARG A 7 -18.71 40.93 -28.52
CA ARG A 7 -17.73 40.36 -29.47
C ARG A 7 -17.27 38.93 -29.11
N TYR A 8 -17.76 38.38 -28.00
CA TYR A 8 -17.35 37.08 -27.47
C TYR A 8 -18.44 36.00 -27.56
N PHE A 9 -19.66 36.34 -27.96
CA PHE A 9 -20.78 35.40 -28.06
C PHE A 9 -20.45 34.18 -28.94
N LEU A 10 -19.84 34.40 -30.12
CA LEU A 10 -19.47 33.30 -31.02
C LEU A 10 -18.34 32.42 -30.47
N ILE A 11 -17.44 32.99 -29.67
CA ILE A 11 -16.32 32.26 -29.06
C ILE A 11 -16.84 31.38 -27.92
N GLU A 12 -17.75 31.91 -27.10
CA GLU A 12 -18.35 31.19 -25.99
C GLU A 12 -19.14 29.95 -26.47
N TYR A 13 -19.94 30.08 -27.54
CA TYR A 13 -20.62 28.93 -28.14
C TYR A 13 -19.65 27.88 -28.69
N LEU A 14 -18.52 28.31 -29.26
CA LEU A 14 -17.52 27.39 -29.79
C LEU A 14 -16.80 26.64 -28.67
N VAL A 15 -16.49 27.33 -27.56
CA VAL A 15 -15.93 26.71 -26.35
C VAL A 15 -16.92 25.71 -25.73
N ILE A 16 -18.20 26.07 -25.59
CA ILE A 16 -19.22 25.16 -25.06
C ILE A 16 -19.39 23.94 -25.97
N ALA A 17 -19.43 24.14 -27.30
CA ALA A 17 -19.53 23.03 -28.25
C ALA A 17 -18.29 22.13 -28.21
N ALA A 18 -17.10 22.69 -28.06
CA ALA A 18 -15.86 21.92 -27.90
C ALA A 18 -15.87 21.10 -26.60
N VAL A 19 -16.33 21.68 -25.48
CA VAL A 19 -16.47 20.98 -24.20
C VAL A 19 -17.50 19.84 -24.28
N ILE A 20 -18.65 20.07 -24.94
CA ILE A 20 -19.66 19.02 -25.14
C ILE A 20 -19.11 17.91 -26.06
N PHE A 21 -18.41 18.29 -27.14
CA PHE A 21 -17.82 17.33 -28.06
C PHE A 21 -16.73 16.49 -27.41
N THR A 22 -15.84 17.10 -26.61
CA THR A 22 -14.82 16.35 -25.87
C THR A 22 -15.43 15.44 -24.81
N ALA A 23 -16.40 15.94 -24.04
CA ALA A 23 -17.10 15.16 -23.02
C ALA A 23 -17.85 13.95 -23.61
N THR A 24 -18.46 14.12 -24.79
CA THR A 24 -19.16 13.03 -25.49
C THR A 24 -18.23 12.10 -26.25
N SER A 25 -17.08 12.58 -26.75
CA SER A 25 -16.09 11.74 -27.45
C SER A 25 -15.30 10.81 -26.54
N LEU A 26 -15.28 11.07 -25.23
CA LEU A 26 -14.73 10.16 -24.23
C LEU A 26 -15.62 8.92 -24.00
N TYR A 27 -16.83 8.91 -24.57
CA TYR A 27 -17.84 7.85 -24.41
C TYR A 27 -17.90 6.94 -25.64
N PHE A 28 -16.75 6.58 -26.23
CA PHE A 28 -16.71 5.49 -27.20
C PHE A 28 -16.43 4.18 -26.48
N GLU A 29 -17.42 3.29 -26.54
CA GLU A 29 -17.38 1.90 -26.09
C GLU A 29 -16.09 1.22 -26.51
N GLU A 30 -15.30 0.85 -25.51
CA GLU A 30 -14.21 -0.11 -25.66
C GLU A 30 -14.85 -1.42 -26.13
N SER A 31 -14.54 -1.83 -27.37
CA SER A 31 -14.99 -3.11 -27.88
C SER A 31 -14.53 -4.19 -26.92
N ALA A 32 -15.49 -4.87 -26.28
CA ALA A 32 -15.25 -6.03 -25.43
C ALA A 32 -14.64 -7.15 -26.29
N GLN A 33 -13.33 -7.07 -26.46
CA GLN A 33 -12.54 -8.21 -26.80
C GLN A 33 -12.56 -9.05 -25.51
N GLU A 34 -13.17 -10.25 -25.57
CA GLU A 34 -13.03 -11.25 -24.52
C GLU A 34 -11.53 -11.56 -24.38
N SER A 35 -10.81 -10.75 -23.61
CA SER A 35 -9.58 -11.20 -22.98
C SER A 35 -10.03 -12.27 -22.00
N ASN A 36 -9.46 -13.46 -22.12
CA ASN A 36 -9.38 -14.34 -20.96
C ASN A 36 -8.59 -13.56 -19.92
N ASP A 37 -9.29 -12.88 -19.02
CA ASP A 37 -8.67 -12.08 -17.99
C ASP A 37 -7.81 -13.03 -17.14
N LEU A 38 -6.50 -12.82 -17.23
CA LEU A 38 -5.53 -13.60 -16.47
C LEU A 38 -5.26 -12.85 -15.16
N GLU A 39 -5.14 -13.61 -14.08
CA GLU A 39 -4.82 -13.09 -12.75
C GLU A 39 -3.41 -13.53 -12.34
N LEU A 40 -2.76 -12.75 -11.49
CA LEU A 40 -1.49 -13.12 -10.90
C LEU A 40 -1.69 -14.37 -10.02
N ILE A 41 -0.96 -15.45 -10.30
CA ILE A 41 -1.06 -16.72 -9.55
C ILE A 41 0.20 -17.03 -8.73
N SER A 42 1.35 -16.51 -9.15
CA SER A 42 2.60 -16.68 -8.40
C SER A 42 3.62 -15.60 -8.72
N LEU A 43 4.48 -15.34 -7.74
CA LEU A 43 5.60 -14.41 -7.83
C LEU A 43 6.85 -15.11 -7.28
N THR A 44 7.85 -15.30 -8.14
CA THR A 44 9.12 -15.92 -7.76
C THR A 44 10.28 -15.02 -8.16
N GLY A 45 11.46 -15.22 -7.55
CA GLY A 45 12.66 -14.48 -7.94
C GLY A 45 13.54 -14.11 -6.77
N THR A 46 14.33 -13.05 -6.94
CA THR A 46 15.30 -12.59 -5.95
C THR A 46 15.20 -11.09 -5.71
N ILE A 47 15.45 -10.68 -4.48
CA ILE A 47 15.61 -9.28 -4.07
C ILE A 47 16.88 -9.16 -3.23
N GLU A 48 17.82 -8.32 -3.65
CA GLU A 48 18.94 -7.86 -2.84
C GLU A 48 18.44 -6.81 -1.86
N LEU A 49 18.61 -7.09 -0.57
CA LEU A 49 18.24 -6.20 0.53
C LEU A 49 19.32 -5.11 0.70
N SER A 50 19.43 -4.24 -0.29
CA SER A 50 20.51 -3.26 -0.44
C SER A 50 20.42 -2.07 0.53
N THR A 51 19.25 -1.85 1.15
CA THR A 51 19.01 -0.75 2.10
C THR A 51 18.80 -1.25 3.52
N ARG A 52 19.01 -0.38 4.52
CA ARG A 52 18.75 -0.72 5.93
C ARG A 52 17.27 -1.07 6.15
N ASP A 53 16.35 -0.30 5.60
CA ASP A 53 14.91 -0.53 5.74
C ASP A 53 14.48 -1.90 5.16
N SER A 54 15.09 -2.31 4.05
CA SER A 54 14.84 -3.63 3.46
C SER A 54 15.30 -4.78 4.36
N MET A 55 16.40 -4.62 5.10
CA MET A 55 16.87 -5.60 6.08
C MET A 55 15.97 -5.63 7.32
N ASP A 56 15.60 -4.45 7.81
CA ASP A 56 14.84 -4.32 9.06
C ASP A 56 13.39 -4.83 8.91
N THR A 57 12.82 -4.75 7.70
CA THR A 57 11.54 -5.38 7.34
C THR A 57 11.50 -6.88 7.66
N PHE A 58 12.64 -7.58 7.57
CA PHE A 58 12.76 -9.00 7.87
C PHE A 58 13.29 -9.28 9.28
N GLY A 59 13.40 -8.27 10.14
CA GLY A 59 13.96 -8.40 11.50
C GLY A 59 15.46 -8.65 11.51
N LEU A 60 16.20 -8.13 10.52
CA LEU A 60 17.63 -8.38 10.34
C LEU A 60 18.51 -7.20 10.77
N GLN A 61 18.12 -6.47 11.82
CA GLN A 61 18.81 -5.26 12.29
C GLN A 61 20.28 -5.52 12.66
N ASN A 62 20.61 -6.74 13.10
CA ASN A 62 21.96 -7.14 13.52
C ASN A 62 22.90 -7.57 12.38
N PHE A 63 22.46 -7.44 11.14
CA PHE A 63 23.21 -7.84 9.96
C PHE A 63 23.57 -6.64 9.07
N LYS A 64 24.56 -6.84 8.19
CA LYS A 64 24.94 -5.89 7.13
C LYS A 64 23.92 -5.95 5.99
N THR A 65 23.77 -4.85 5.27
CA THR A 65 22.95 -4.79 4.05
C THR A 65 23.57 -5.63 2.92
N GLY A 66 22.77 -5.98 1.91
CA GLY A 66 23.17 -6.76 0.73
C GLY A 66 22.85 -8.25 0.82
N ALA A 67 22.03 -8.68 1.78
CA ALA A 67 21.55 -10.06 1.81
C ALA A 67 20.60 -10.33 0.63
N ILE A 68 20.53 -11.57 0.16
CA ILE A 68 19.70 -11.96 -1.00
C ILE A 68 18.48 -12.74 -0.51
N ALA A 69 17.29 -12.17 -0.66
CA ALA A 69 16.02 -12.84 -0.43
C ALA A 69 15.56 -13.56 -1.71
N ASN A 70 15.36 -14.87 -1.64
CA ASN A 70 14.78 -15.69 -2.70
C ASN A 70 13.31 -15.92 -2.37
N LEU A 71 12.41 -15.52 -3.27
CA LEU A 71 10.97 -15.53 -3.06
C LEU A 71 10.34 -16.66 -3.85
N ASN A 72 9.40 -17.36 -3.21
CA ASN A 72 8.50 -18.30 -3.85
C ASN A 72 7.09 -18.13 -3.27
N LEU A 73 6.33 -17.20 -3.84
CA LEU A 73 5.02 -16.80 -3.33
C LEU A 73 3.91 -17.26 -4.28
N SER A 74 2.85 -17.81 -3.69
CA SER A 74 1.57 -18.04 -4.35
C SER A 74 0.66 -16.85 -4.10
N VAL A 75 -0.19 -16.54 -5.08
CA VAL A 75 -1.16 -15.44 -4.99
C VAL A 75 -2.56 -16.01 -5.12
N ASN A 76 -3.44 -15.62 -4.22
CA ASN A 76 -4.84 -16.02 -4.23
C ASN A 76 -5.74 -14.80 -4.08
N SER A 77 -6.80 -14.75 -4.88
CA SER A 77 -7.92 -13.84 -4.68
C SER A 77 -8.68 -14.27 -3.42
N ILE A 78 -9.03 -13.31 -2.58
CA ILE A 78 -9.71 -13.56 -1.29
C ILE A 78 -10.96 -12.70 -1.17
N GLN A 79 -11.95 -13.21 -0.44
CA GLN A 79 -13.21 -12.52 -0.17
C GLN A 79 -13.58 -12.68 1.30
N VAL A 80 -14.07 -11.61 1.92
CA VAL A 80 -14.70 -11.71 3.24
C VAL A 80 -16.17 -12.07 3.05
N PRO A 81 -16.70 -13.12 3.71
CA PRO A 81 -18.08 -13.53 3.56
C PRO A 81 -19.06 -12.37 3.76
N GLU A 82 -19.98 -12.21 2.81
CA GLU A 82 -20.98 -11.15 2.86
C GLU A 82 -21.85 -11.27 4.12
N CYS A 83 -21.96 -10.18 4.86
CA CYS A 83 -22.95 -10.10 5.93
C CYS A 83 -24.34 -9.87 5.31
N ALA A 84 -25.36 -10.60 5.76
CA ALA A 84 -26.69 -10.62 5.15
C ALA A 84 -27.40 -9.24 5.06
N THR A 85 -26.89 -8.23 5.77
CA THR A 85 -27.42 -6.86 5.81
C THR A 85 -26.40 -5.80 5.37
N CYS A 86 -25.19 -6.19 4.95
CA CYS A 86 -24.14 -5.27 4.58
C CYS A 86 -24.38 -4.76 3.16
N THR A 87 -24.22 -3.46 2.95
CA THR A 87 -24.25 -2.82 1.61
C THR A 87 -22.86 -2.71 1.00
N THR A 88 -21.89 -3.41 1.58
CA THR A 88 -20.47 -3.33 1.26
C THR A 88 -19.94 -4.72 0.95
N THR A 89 -19.00 -4.80 0.03
CA THR A 89 -18.31 -6.03 -0.35
C THR A 89 -16.82 -5.87 -0.08
N THR A 90 -16.19 -6.87 0.52
CA THR A 90 -14.76 -6.83 0.82
C THR A 90 -14.05 -7.97 0.11
N SER A 91 -13.09 -7.62 -0.75
CA SER A 91 -12.28 -8.56 -1.51
C SER A 91 -10.85 -8.07 -1.64
N GLY A 92 -9.94 -8.93 -2.09
CA GLY A 92 -8.54 -8.59 -2.13
C GLY A 92 -7.64 -9.71 -2.62
N ASN A 93 -6.36 -9.58 -2.32
CA ASN A 93 -5.34 -10.56 -2.67
C ASN A 93 -4.53 -10.97 -1.44
N MET A 94 -4.16 -12.25 -1.39
CA MET A 94 -3.23 -12.81 -0.43
C MET A 94 -2.01 -13.37 -1.16
N LEU A 95 -0.82 -12.90 -0.78
CA LEU A 95 0.46 -13.43 -1.20
C LEU A 95 1.03 -14.23 -0.03
N HIS A 96 1.34 -15.50 -0.25
CA HIS A 96 1.90 -16.36 0.79
C HIS A 96 2.93 -17.33 0.24
N GLY A 97 3.94 -17.66 1.05
CA GLY A 97 4.93 -18.64 0.66
C GLY A 97 6.26 -18.48 1.38
N GLU A 98 7.26 -19.18 0.88
CA GLU A 98 8.60 -19.25 1.48
C GLU A 98 9.49 -18.12 0.97
N ILE A 99 10.27 -17.54 1.88
CA ILE A 99 11.39 -16.66 1.56
C ILE A 99 12.65 -17.20 2.21
N ILE A 100 13.70 -17.36 1.40
CA ILE A 100 15.01 -17.84 1.82
C ILE A 100 16.02 -16.70 1.67
N ILE A 101 16.53 -16.20 2.79
CA ILE A 101 17.52 -15.12 2.84
C ILE A 101 18.92 -15.71 3.01
N THR A 102 19.77 -15.49 2.01
CA THR A 102 21.17 -15.93 1.96
C THR A 102 22.11 -14.72 1.93
N GLU A 103 23.43 -14.97 1.93
CA GLU A 103 24.45 -13.91 1.95
C GLU A 103 24.31 -12.97 3.15
N LEU A 104 23.79 -13.50 4.25
CA LEU A 104 23.51 -12.75 5.45
C LEU A 104 24.78 -12.66 6.30
N PHE A 105 25.48 -11.53 6.22
CA PHE A 105 26.69 -11.29 7.00
C PHE A 105 26.41 -10.46 8.24
N ASP A 106 26.83 -10.95 9.41
CA ASP A 106 26.83 -10.12 10.61
C ASP A 106 28.00 -9.13 10.63
N PHE A 107 28.05 -8.29 11.68
CA PHE A 107 29.13 -7.31 11.84
C PHE A 107 30.52 -7.95 12.02
N GLU A 108 30.61 -9.22 12.39
CA GLU A 108 31.84 -10.02 12.51
C GLU A 108 32.21 -10.77 11.21
N ASN A 109 31.46 -10.57 10.12
CA ASN A 109 31.60 -11.29 8.83
C ASN A 109 31.33 -12.80 8.91
N ARG A 110 30.52 -13.26 9.85
CA ARG A 110 30.04 -14.64 9.86
C ARG A 110 28.85 -14.74 8.90
N LEU A 111 28.84 -15.80 8.10
CA LEU A 111 27.78 -16.06 7.12
C LEU A 111 26.62 -16.80 7.79
N GLY A 112 25.42 -16.28 7.60
CA GLY A 112 24.16 -16.87 8.03
C GLY A 112 23.22 -17.17 6.86
N ARG A 113 22.12 -17.82 7.20
CA ARG A 113 20.96 -18.08 6.34
C ARG A 113 19.71 -18.05 7.20
N VAL A 114 18.65 -17.45 6.69
CA VAL A 114 17.34 -17.40 7.34
C VAL A 114 16.29 -17.92 6.37
N GLU A 115 15.39 -18.76 6.86
CA GLU A 115 14.32 -19.40 6.09
C GLU A 115 13.02 -19.15 6.85
N GLY A 116 12.01 -18.63 6.16
CA GLY A 116 10.75 -18.29 6.80
C GLY A 116 9.59 -18.21 5.82
N ASN A 117 8.42 -17.91 6.37
CA ASN A 117 7.19 -17.75 5.60
C ASN A 117 6.71 -16.31 5.65
N LEU A 118 6.29 -15.81 4.50
CA LEU A 118 5.62 -14.53 4.37
C LEU A 118 4.12 -14.76 4.16
N ASN A 119 3.30 -13.98 4.84
CA ASN A 119 1.90 -13.77 4.53
C ASN A 119 1.65 -12.27 4.38
N PHE A 120 1.23 -11.87 3.20
CA PHE A 120 0.84 -10.50 2.90
C PHE A 120 -0.60 -10.51 2.37
N THR A 121 -1.48 -9.75 3.01
CA THR A 121 -2.90 -9.66 2.65
C THR A 121 -3.25 -8.19 2.38
N HIS A 122 -3.94 -7.93 1.28
CA HIS A 122 -4.46 -6.61 0.94
C HIS A 122 -5.94 -6.74 0.60
N LEU A 123 -6.79 -6.17 1.45
CA LEU A 123 -8.25 -6.16 1.36
C LEU A 123 -8.77 -4.76 1.06
N LEU A 124 -9.77 -4.68 0.18
CA LEU A 124 -10.47 -3.47 -0.20
C LEU A 124 -11.96 -3.67 0.10
N THR A 125 -12.53 -2.74 0.86
CA THR A 125 -13.98 -2.70 1.10
C THR A 125 -14.60 -1.68 0.17
N PHE A 126 -15.54 -2.13 -0.64
CA PHE A 126 -16.26 -1.32 -1.62
C PHE A 126 -17.65 -0.95 -1.10
N SER A 127 -18.04 0.29 -1.38
CA SER A 127 -19.43 0.75 -1.28
C SER A 127 -20.28 0.17 -2.42
N SER A 128 -21.60 0.30 -2.31
CA SER A 128 -22.55 -0.07 -3.38
C SER A 128 -22.30 0.66 -4.71
N SER A 129 -21.64 1.82 -4.66
CA SER A 129 -21.26 2.60 -5.85
C SER A 129 -19.85 2.28 -6.37
N GLN A 130 -19.24 1.18 -5.91
CA GLN A 130 -17.91 0.70 -6.34
C GLN A 130 -16.74 1.65 -6.00
N TYR A 131 -16.92 2.53 -5.02
CA TYR A 131 -15.81 3.27 -4.42
C TYR A 131 -15.23 2.51 -3.23
N VAL A 132 -13.91 2.56 -3.07
CA VAL A 132 -13.19 2.00 -1.93
C VAL A 132 -13.40 2.91 -0.73
N ILE A 133 -13.98 2.36 0.35
CA ILE A 133 -14.23 3.09 1.60
C ILE A 133 -13.21 2.73 2.68
N THR A 134 -12.67 1.52 2.65
CA THR A 134 -11.66 1.05 3.61
C THR A 134 -10.66 0.14 2.91
N GLU A 135 -9.36 0.31 3.18
CA GLU A 135 -8.28 -0.60 2.80
C GLU A 135 -7.67 -1.21 4.06
N GLN A 136 -7.39 -2.52 4.03
CA GLN A 136 -6.70 -3.23 5.11
C GLN A 136 -5.50 -3.98 4.54
N VAL A 137 -4.34 -3.80 5.15
CA VAL A 137 -3.10 -4.45 4.74
C VAL A 137 -2.51 -5.17 5.93
N TYR A 138 -2.25 -6.46 5.79
CA TYR A 138 -1.63 -7.29 6.83
C TYR A 138 -0.32 -7.83 6.30
N PHE A 139 0.74 -7.61 7.04
CA PHE A 139 2.05 -8.19 6.78
C PHE A 139 2.44 -9.06 7.97
N HIS A 140 2.86 -10.28 7.70
CA HIS A 140 3.39 -11.17 8.71
C HIS A 140 4.50 -12.02 8.10
N TRP A 141 5.70 -11.83 8.63
CA TRP A 141 6.91 -12.60 8.32
C TRP A 141 7.34 -13.35 9.58
N SER A 142 7.62 -14.65 9.42
CA SER A 142 8.11 -15.49 10.52
C SER A 142 9.18 -16.47 10.06
N ALA A 143 10.32 -16.46 10.76
CA ALA A 143 11.48 -17.31 10.52
C ALA A 143 12.09 -17.77 11.85
N GLY A 144 11.53 -18.84 12.43
CA GLY A 144 11.97 -19.36 13.72
C GLY A 144 11.71 -18.35 14.84
N ASP A 145 12.79 -17.82 15.43
CA ASP A 145 12.72 -16.84 16.52
C ASP A 145 12.67 -15.38 16.02
N ILE A 146 12.74 -15.16 14.69
CA ILE A 146 12.61 -13.84 14.07
C ILE A 146 11.20 -13.69 13.53
N GLU A 147 10.47 -12.69 14.01
CA GLU A 147 9.14 -12.34 13.53
C GLU A 147 9.07 -10.85 13.26
N SER A 148 8.34 -10.47 12.21
CA SER A 148 7.95 -9.09 11.96
C SER A 148 6.53 -9.08 11.44
N SER A 149 5.65 -8.35 12.12
CA SER A 149 4.28 -8.22 11.65
C SER A 149 3.68 -6.86 11.95
N TRP A 150 2.79 -6.43 11.06
CA TRP A 150 2.04 -5.20 11.22
C TRP A 150 0.72 -5.29 10.47
N LYS A 151 -0.25 -4.49 10.91
CA LYS A 151 -1.58 -4.40 10.33
C LYS A 151 -1.95 -2.93 10.16
N LEU A 152 -2.34 -2.56 8.95
CA LEU A 152 -2.73 -1.22 8.54
C LEU A 152 -4.20 -1.21 8.14
N THR A 153 -4.94 -0.21 8.58
CA THR A 153 -6.31 0.11 8.15
C THR A 153 -6.34 1.57 7.70
N LEU A 154 -6.91 1.80 6.52
CA LEU A 154 -7.07 3.12 5.91
C LEU A 154 -8.55 3.34 5.65
N ASN A 155 -9.13 4.40 6.22
CA ASN A 155 -10.51 4.81 5.96
C ASN A 155 -10.48 6.00 5.00
N HIS A 156 -11.17 5.85 3.87
CA HIS A 156 -11.23 6.87 2.83
C HIS A 156 -12.49 7.71 2.96
N ASP A 157 -12.30 8.95 3.37
CA ASP A 157 -13.31 10.01 3.31
C ASP A 157 -12.68 11.27 2.68
N PRO A 158 -13.03 11.62 1.43
CA PRO A 158 -14.02 10.96 0.58
C PRO A 158 -13.57 9.56 0.11
N PRO A 159 -14.51 8.66 -0.26
CA PRO A 159 -14.19 7.34 -0.79
C PRO A 159 -13.24 7.39 -2.00
N ARG A 160 -12.30 6.46 -2.07
CA ARG A 160 -11.29 6.38 -3.15
C ARG A 160 -11.92 5.79 -4.40
N TRP A 161 -11.74 6.49 -5.52
CA TRP A 161 -12.05 5.96 -6.85
C TRP A 161 -10.88 5.13 -7.36
N LEU A 162 -11.15 3.89 -7.77
CA LEU A 162 -10.15 2.96 -8.27
C LEU A 162 -10.52 2.52 -9.70
N PRO A 163 -10.16 3.31 -10.73
CA PRO A 163 -10.39 2.89 -12.11
C PRO A 163 -9.51 1.69 -12.48
N LYS A 164 -9.95 0.92 -13.49
CA LYS A 164 -9.10 -0.12 -14.10
C LYS A 164 -7.82 0.55 -14.61
N TYR A 165 -6.69 0.06 -14.12
CA TYR A 165 -5.39 0.61 -14.43
C TYR A 165 -4.91 0.16 -15.82
N ASP A 166 -4.47 1.11 -16.64
CA ASP A 166 -3.77 0.83 -17.90
C ASP A 166 -2.26 0.94 -17.67
N ILE A 167 -1.54 -0.16 -17.90
CA ILE A 167 -0.09 -0.24 -17.73
C ILE A 167 0.68 0.82 -18.53
N ASN A 168 0.15 1.27 -19.66
CA ASN A 168 0.80 2.28 -20.51
C ASN A 168 0.80 3.70 -19.89
N THR A 169 0.07 3.89 -18.79
CA THR A 169 -0.01 5.18 -18.10
C THR A 169 1.19 5.44 -17.18
N LEU A 170 1.73 4.42 -16.50
CA LEU A 170 2.94 4.56 -15.67
C LEU A 170 4.19 4.03 -16.36
N PHE A 171 4.05 3.24 -17.42
CA PHE A 171 5.17 2.69 -18.16
C PHE A 171 5.23 3.24 -19.58
N VAL A 172 6.45 3.31 -20.13
CA VAL A 172 6.73 3.70 -21.51
C VAL A 172 7.37 2.53 -22.23
N GLU A 173 6.93 2.26 -23.45
CA GLU A 173 7.49 1.19 -24.26
C GLU A 173 8.86 1.58 -24.83
N THR A 174 9.83 0.68 -24.70
CA THR A 174 11.21 0.81 -25.18
C THR A 174 11.63 -0.46 -25.92
N GLU A 175 12.81 -0.45 -26.55
CA GLU A 175 13.38 -1.64 -27.20
C GLU A 175 13.64 -2.79 -26.19
N LEU A 176 13.78 -2.49 -24.90
CA LEU A 176 14.07 -3.47 -23.85
C LEU A 176 12.82 -4.00 -23.15
N GLY A 177 11.65 -3.37 -23.36
CA GLY A 177 10.40 -3.64 -22.63
C GLY A 177 9.71 -2.37 -22.15
N LEU A 178 8.82 -2.50 -21.17
CA LEU A 178 8.12 -1.38 -20.55
C LEU A 178 8.95 -0.81 -19.39
N GLU A 179 9.35 0.45 -19.49
CA GLU A 179 10.15 1.14 -18.48
C GLU A 179 9.29 2.13 -17.68
N SER A 180 9.55 2.25 -16.38
CA SER A 180 8.90 3.21 -15.49
C SER A 180 9.03 4.66 -15.98
N ARG A 181 7.93 5.41 -16.08
CA ARG A 181 7.94 6.84 -16.42
C ARG A 181 8.44 7.73 -15.28
N ALA A 182 8.21 7.31 -14.04
CA ALA A 182 8.55 8.05 -12.83
C ALA A 182 8.69 7.09 -11.63
N GLY A 183 9.43 7.53 -10.61
CA GLY A 183 9.70 6.72 -9.41
C GLY A 183 10.96 5.87 -9.55
N PRO A 184 11.11 4.79 -8.75
CA PRO A 184 12.24 3.88 -8.86
C PRO A 184 12.26 3.21 -10.23
N GLU A 185 13.46 3.00 -10.76
CA GLU A 185 13.65 2.40 -12.09
C GLU A 185 13.12 0.96 -12.10
N LEU A 186 12.19 0.69 -13.01
CA LEU A 186 11.58 -0.62 -13.19
C LEU A 186 11.43 -0.92 -14.68
N LEU A 187 11.91 -2.10 -15.09
CA LEU A 187 11.80 -2.62 -16.46
C LEU A 187 11.01 -3.94 -16.45
N ILE A 188 9.90 -3.96 -17.20
CA ILE A 188 9.05 -5.12 -17.39
C ILE A 188 9.29 -5.72 -18.78
N LYS A 189 9.60 -7.01 -18.82
CA LYS A 189 9.63 -7.81 -20.04
C LYS A 189 8.48 -8.80 -20.01
N SER A 190 7.75 -8.91 -21.12
CA SER A 190 6.62 -9.83 -21.24
C SER A 190 6.95 -10.92 -22.27
N PRO A 191 7.71 -11.97 -21.89
CA PRO A 191 8.09 -13.04 -22.82
C PRO A 191 6.88 -13.80 -23.40
N SER A 192 5.76 -13.80 -22.69
CA SER A 192 4.48 -14.37 -23.11
C SER A 192 3.33 -13.60 -22.44
N THR A 193 2.09 -13.86 -22.86
CA THR A 193 0.90 -13.22 -22.27
C THR A 193 0.67 -13.60 -20.81
N ASN A 194 1.20 -14.75 -20.38
CA ASN A 194 1.01 -15.31 -19.04
C ASN A 194 2.24 -15.14 -18.12
N GLN A 195 3.24 -14.36 -18.52
CA GLN A 195 4.44 -14.17 -17.73
C GLN A 195 5.02 -12.77 -17.91
N ARG A 196 5.45 -12.16 -16.80
CA ARG A 196 6.25 -10.94 -16.78
C ARG A 196 7.54 -11.16 -16.00
N ILE A 197 8.63 -10.61 -16.50
CA ILE A 197 9.92 -10.53 -15.81
C ILE A 197 10.12 -9.07 -15.43
N ILE A 198 10.25 -8.80 -14.14
CA ILE A 198 10.39 -7.48 -13.56
C ILE A 198 11.82 -7.31 -13.06
N HIS A 199 12.54 -6.36 -13.63
CA HIS A 199 13.79 -5.84 -13.09
C HIS A 199 13.45 -4.55 -12.34
N ALA A 200 13.73 -4.47 -11.04
CA ALA A 200 13.28 -3.35 -10.24
C ALA A 200 14.32 -2.88 -9.21
N CYS A 201 14.28 -1.57 -8.94
CA CYS A 201 15.06 -0.93 -7.91
C CYS A 201 14.24 -0.69 -6.65
N LEU A 202 14.85 -0.97 -5.50
CA LEU A 202 14.32 -0.55 -4.21
C LEU A 202 14.39 0.99 -4.12
N PRO A 203 13.47 1.62 -3.38
CA PRO A 203 13.61 3.03 -3.03
C PRO A 203 14.97 3.29 -2.39
N ASP A 204 15.58 4.41 -2.72
CA ASP A 204 16.87 4.88 -2.20
C ASP A 204 18.09 3.94 -2.44
N SER A 205 17.95 2.94 -3.31
CA SER A 205 19.11 2.16 -3.77
C SER A 205 19.94 2.96 -4.78
N PHE A 206 21.07 3.50 -4.30
CA PHE A 206 21.91 4.43 -5.07
C PHE A 206 22.55 3.83 -6.32
N LEU A 207 22.88 2.53 -6.30
CA LEU A 207 23.59 1.85 -7.39
C LEU A 207 22.65 1.12 -8.35
N CYS A 208 21.37 1.05 -8.01
CA CYS A 208 20.43 0.28 -8.79
C CYS A 208 20.07 0.95 -10.11
N LYS A 209 19.89 0.10 -11.12
CA LYS A 209 19.39 0.42 -12.45
C LYS A 209 18.83 -0.84 -13.08
N SER A 210 18.05 -0.74 -14.16
CA SER A 210 17.48 -1.89 -14.88
C SER A 210 18.52 -2.94 -15.33
N SER A 211 19.75 -2.52 -15.62
CA SER A 211 20.89 -3.40 -15.97
C SER A 211 21.61 -4.03 -14.77
N SER A 212 21.31 -3.56 -13.56
CA SER A 212 21.90 -4.00 -12.28
C SER A 212 20.82 -3.84 -11.19
N PRO A 213 19.69 -4.56 -11.30
CA PRO A 213 18.55 -4.31 -10.45
C PRO A 213 18.77 -4.91 -9.06
N ASP A 214 18.16 -4.31 -8.03
CA ASP A 214 18.08 -4.95 -6.72
C ASP A 214 17.18 -6.19 -6.78
N ALA A 215 16.14 -6.18 -7.62
CA ALA A 215 15.20 -7.28 -7.75
C ALA A 215 15.06 -7.80 -9.18
N LEU A 216 14.97 -9.13 -9.27
CA LEU A 216 14.58 -9.85 -10.47
C LEU A 216 13.41 -10.76 -10.10
N LEU A 217 12.20 -10.37 -10.50
CA LEU A 217 10.98 -11.11 -10.20
C LEU A 217 10.35 -11.68 -11.48
N ILE A 218 9.69 -12.82 -11.33
CA ILE A 218 8.93 -13.50 -12.38
C ILE A 218 7.49 -13.62 -11.85
N ALA A 219 6.61 -12.82 -12.44
CA ALA A 219 5.17 -12.89 -12.20
C ALA A 219 4.54 -13.83 -13.23
N ASN A 220 3.84 -14.86 -12.75
CA ASN A 220 3.11 -15.79 -13.60
C ASN A 220 1.62 -15.55 -13.47
N TYR A 221 0.92 -15.57 -14.60
CA TYR A 221 -0.50 -15.30 -14.70
C TYR A 221 -1.24 -16.54 -15.18
N GLY A 222 -2.42 -16.76 -14.61
CA GLY A 222 -3.26 -17.92 -14.88
C GLY A 222 -4.72 -17.52 -15.06
N PRO A 223 -5.61 -18.48 -15.36
CA PRO A 223 -7.03 -18.21 -15.35
C PRO A 223 -7.48 -17.75 -13.95
N VAL A 224 -8.53 -16.93 -13.92
CA VAL A 224 -9.24 -16.51 -12.68
C VAL A 224 -9.46 -17.73 -11.78
N GLN A 225 -9.01 -17.62 -10.53
CA GLN A 225 -9.18 -18.68 -9.52
C GLN A 225 -10.43 -18.42 -8.67
N GLU A 226 -11.00 -19.47 -8.07
CA GLU A 226 -12.05 -19.28 -7.08
C GLU A 226 -11.50 -18.55 -5.86
N GLU A 227 -12.24 -17.55 -5.38
CA GLU A 227 -11.86 -16.73 -4.24
C GLU A 227 -11.85 -17.57 -2.95
N ILE A 228 -10.80 -17.39 -2.15
CA ILE A 228 -10.71 -18.02 -0.82
C ILE A 228 -11.46 -17.15 0.18
N LEU A 229 -12.42 -17.75 0.88
CA LEU A 229 -13.15 -17.07 1.95
C LEU A 229 -12.26 -16.90 3.18
N VAL A 230 -12.09 -15.66 3.64
CA VAL A 230 -11.34 -15.31 4.85
C VAL A 230 -12.26 -14.63 5.87
N SER A 231 -12.11 -14.98 7.14
CA SER A 231 -13.00 -14.50 8.21
C SER A 231 -12.54 -13.22 8.90
N ASP A 232 -11.37 -12.69 8.55
CA ASP A 232 -10.67 -11.68 9.35
C ASP A 232 -10.75 -10.28 8.74
N SER A 233 -11.72 -9.48 9.19
CA SER A 233 -11.68 -8.02 9.05
C SER A 233 -11.36 -7.43 10.43
N MET A 234 -10.30 -6.64 10.52
CA MET A 234 -9.94 -5.97 11.77
C MET A 234 -10.97 -4.88 12.11
N GLU A 235 -11.67 -5.06 13.23
CA GLU A 235 -12.49 -4.01 13.83
C GLU A 235 -11.64 -3.11 14.74
N TRP A 236 -12.04 -1.85 14.88
CA TRP A 236 -11.36 -0.86 15.73
C TRP A 236 -12.31 -0.32 16.80
N TYR A 237 -11.87 -0.33 18.05
CA TYR A 237 -12.64 0.09 19.23
C TYR A 237 -12.10 1.40 19.78
N LEU A 238 -13.01 2.34 20.07
CA LEU A 238 -12.70 3.64 20.68
C LEU A 238 -12.42 3.50 22.18
N HIS A 239 -11.32 4.08 22.64
CA HIS A 239 -10.87 4.05 24.03
C HIS A 239 -10.64 5.46 24.58
N ASN A 240 -10.96 5.66 25.87
CA ASN A 240 -10.63 6.89 26.58
C ASN A 240 -9.18 6.83 27.07
N LEU A 241 -8.38 7.82 26.68
CA LEU A 241 -6.95 7.91 27.00
C LEU A 241 -6.61 9.00 28.01
N SER A 242 -7.59 9.72 28.55
CA SER A 242 -7.37 10.86 29.46
C SER A 242 -6.63 10.50 30.76
N ASN A 243 -6.62 9.22 31.15
CA ASN A 243 -5.92 8.74 32.35
C ASN A 243 -4.43 8.44 32.11
N TYR A 244 -3.98 8.42 30.85
CA TYR A 244 -2.59 8.13 30.52
C TYR A 244 -1.74 9.40 30.57
N SER A 245 -0.59 9.30 31.23
CA SER A 245 0.35 10.41 31.34
C SER A 245 0.85 10.83 29.98
N HIS A 246 0.73 12.12 29.71
CA HIS A 246 1.31 12.73 28.54
C HIS A 246 2.85 12.71 28.61
N ALA A 247 3.50 11.94 27.74
CA ALA A 247 4.95 11.86 27.67
C ALA A 247 5.46 12.26 26.27
N ASN A 248 6.54 13.05 26.22
CA ASN A 248 7.29 13.33 24.98
C ASN A 248 8.18 12.14 24.60
N ILE A 249 7.57 10.97 24.46
CA ILE A 249 8.27 9.75 24.05
C ILE A 249 7.45 9.17 22.91
N MET A 250 7.69 9.70 21.71
CA MET A 250 7.32 9.00 20.49
C MET A 250 8.50 8.11 20.10
N ASP A 251 8.21 6.88 19.69
CA ASP A 251 9.17 6.13 18.88
C ASP A 251 9.23 6.78 17.48
N SER A 252 10.41 6.77 16.85
CA SER A 252 10.75 7.64 15.70
C SER A 252 9.85 7.53 14.46
N PHE A 253 9.04 6.48 14.37
CA PHE A 253 8.25 6.15 13.18
C PHE A 253 7.27 7.27 12.76
N ALA A 254 6.53 7.85 13.69
CA ALA A 254 5.57 8.91 13.35
C ALA A 254 6.29 10.23 12.98
N ASP A 255 7.41 10.55 13.65
CA ASP A 255 8.21 11.74 13.38
C ASP A 255 8.89 11.69 12.00
N GLU A 256 9.19 10.50 11.50
CA GLU A 256 9.78 10.31 10.16
C GLU A 256 8.76 10.48 9.03
N LEU A 257 7.49 10.15 9.27
CA LEU A 257 6.43 10.16 8.26
C LEU A 257 5.59 11.44 8.25
N LEU A 258 5.51 12.14 9.39
CA LEU A 258 4.65 13.29 9.57
C LEU A 258 5.41 14.45 10.22
N PRO A 259 5.19 15.69 9.74
CA PRO A 259 5.62 16.88 10.46
C PRO A 259 4.67 17.08 11.66
N LEU A 260 5.20 16.92 12.86
CA LEU A 260 4.43 16.93 14.10
C LEU A 260 4.77 18.15 14.95
N GLU A 261 3.73 18.76 15.52
CA GLU A 261 3.89 19.88 16.44
C GLU A 261 4.02 19.38 17.90
N ASN A 262 3.79 20.31 18.84
CA ASN A 262 3.76 20.00 20.26
C ASN A 262 2.73 18.92 20.58
N SER A 263 3.13 18.14 21.55
CA SER A 263 2.33 17.12 22.17
C SER A 263 1.14 17.79 22.93
N ILE A 264 -0.06 17.21 22.80
CA ILE A 264 -1.31 17.68 23.41
C ILE A 264 -1.89 16.65 24.39
N PRO A 265 -2.79 17.06 25.32
CA PRO A 265 -3.41 16.13 26.24
C PRO A 265 -4.16 14.99 25.54
N ASN A 266 -3.95 13.76 26.03
CA ASN A 266 -4.62 12.58 25.51
C ASN A 266 -6.13 12.66 25.79
N GLN A 267 -6.94 12.33 24.79
CA GLN A 267 -8.40 12.28 24.92
C GLN A 267 -8.91 10.88 24.63
N TYR A 268 -8.74 10.42 23.40
CA TYR A 268 -9.20 9.12 22.94
C TYR A 268 -8.30 8.59 21.83
N GLY A 269 -8.39 7.30 21.56
CA GLY A 269 -7.72 6.62 20.47
C GLY A 269 -8.44 5.31 20.13
N PHE A 270 -7.98 4.63 19.10
CA PHE A 270 -8.58 3.42 18.57
C PHE A 270 -7.58 2.28 18.61
N THR A 271 -8.00 1.12 19.09
CA THR A 271 -7.20 -0.11 19.04
C THR A 271 -8.04 -1.24 18.46
N PRO A 272 -7.43 -2.29 17.87
CA PRO A 272 -8.19 -3.42 17.38
C PRO A 272 -8.65 -4.38 18.47
N TRP A 273 -8.48 -4.02 19.74
CA TRP A 273 -8.87 -4.83 20.88
C TRP A 273 -9.92 -4.11 21.73
N PRO A 274 -10.96 -4.82 22.21
CA PRO A 274 -11.98 -4.21 23.05
C PRO A 274 -11.49 -3.86 24.45
N GLU A 275 -10.42 -4.51 24.93
CA GLU A 275 -9.82 -4.26 26.25
C GLU A 275 -8.28 -4.24 26.13
N PRO A 276 -7.68 -3.13 25.64
CA PRO A 276 -6.24 -3.06 25.46
C PRO A 276 -5.52 -2.78 26.79
N GLU A 277 -4.49 -3.56 27.10
CA GLU A 277 -3.61 -3.34 28.26
C GLU A 277 -2.54 -2.29 27.94
N LEU A 278 -2.96 -1.05 27.68
CA LEU A 278 -2.02 0.02 27.32
C LEU A 278 -1.15 0.42 28.53
N VAL A 279 0.13 0.66 28.26
CA VAL A 279 1.12 1.15 29.23
C VAL A 279 1.35 2.65 29.07
N ASN A 280 1.31 3.15 27.83
CA ASN A 280 1.51 4.57 27.55
C ASN A 280 0.67 5.04 26.35
N ALA A 281 0.35 6.34 26.33
CA ALA A 281 -0.26 7.00 25.20
C ALA A 281 0.23 8.45 25.08
N SER A 282 0.37 8.93 23.85
CA SER A 282 0.76 10.30 23.53
C SER A 282 0.00 10.78 22.29
N THR A 283 -0.39 12.06 22.28
CA THR A 283 -1.11 12.67 21.16
C THR A 283 -0.36 13.91 20.69
N TYR A 284 -0.28 14.09 19.37
CA TYR A 284 0.45 15.18 18.71
C TYR A 284 -0.41 15.80 17.62
N LEU A 285 -0.29 17.11 17.41
CA LEU A 285 -0.92 17.78 16.28
C LEU A 285 -0.08 17.58 15.01
N ILE A 286 -0.76 17.49 13.87
CA ILE A 286 -0.12 17.39 12.56
C ILE A 286 -0.01 18.80 11.96
N GLU A 287 1.21 19.21 11.58
CA GLU A 287 1.51 20.53 11.02
C GLU A 287 1.01 20.68 9.58
N ASP A 288 1.23 19.65 8.74
CA ASP A 288 0.82 19.63 7.32
C ASP A 288 -0.35 18.67 7.09
N GLN A 289 -1.41 19.21 6.50
CA GLN A 289 -2.68 18.55 6.29
C GLN A 289 -2.84 17.95 4.89
N ASP A 290 -1.80 17.89 4.05
CA ASP A 290 -1.93 17.42 2.65
C ASP A 290 -0.92 16.33 2.24
N THR A 291 -0.45 15.52 3.18
CA THR A 291 0.47 14.41 2.88
C THR A 291 -0.26 13.19 2.34
N ARG A 292 0.00 12.84 1.07
CA ARG A 292 -0.42 11.58 0.44
C ARG A 292 0.80 10.82 -0.06
N ILE A 293 0.88 9.54 0.28
CA ILE A 293 1.96 8.65 -0.18
C ILE A 293 1.38 7.40 -0.85
N LEU A 294 2.05 6.95 -1.92
CA LEU A 294 1.71 5.77 -2.71
C LEU A 294 2.93 4.83 -2.74
N PRO A 295 3.28 4.23 -1.57
CA PRO A 295 4.52 3.49 -1.42
C PRO A 295 4.56 2.33 -2.41
N LEU A 296 5.66 2.24 -3.16
CA LEU A 296 5.91 1.17 -4.12
C LEU A 296 4.78 0.98 -5.15
N SER A 297 3.99 2.00 -5.44
CA SER A 297 2.84 1.88 -6.37
C SER A 297 3.21 1.31 -7.73
N ILE A 298 4.39 1.66 -8.25
CA ILE A 298 4.89 1.12 -9.52
C ILE A 298 5.20 -0.38 -9.45
N TRP A 299 5.59 -0.90 -8.27
CA TRP A 299 5.80 -2.33 -8.06
C TRP A 299 4.47 -3.07 -8.09
N PHE A 300 3.47 -2.62 -7.33
CA PHE A 300 2.13 -3.21 -7.33
C PHE A 300 1.54 -3.24 -8.75
N ASN A 301 1.59 -2.10 -9.46
CA ASN A 301 1.11 -2.01 -10.83
C ASN A 301 1.89 -2.87 -11.83
N SER A 302 3.18 -3.15 -11.60
CA SER A 302 3.98 -4.00 -12.49
C SER A 302 3.50 -5.46 -12.52
N ILE A 303 2.85 -5.89 -11.44
CA ILE A 303 2.32 -7.25 -11.24
C ILE A 303 0.78 -7.30 -11.18
N ASP A 304 0.12 -6.26 -11.69
CA ASP A 304 -1.36 -6.12 -11.73
C ASP A 304 -2.04 -6.20 -10.35
N LEU A 305 -1.35 -5.79 -9.28
CA LEU A 305 -1.94 -5.62 -7.96
C LEU A 305 -2.34 -4.16 -7.70
N THR A 306 -3.36 -3.97 -6.86
CA THR A 306 -3.82 -2.63 -6.47
C THR A 306 -2.78 -1.92 -5.59
N PRO A 307 -2.32 -0.71 -5.95
CA PRO A 307 -1.44 0.08 -5.11
C PRO A 307 -2.11 0.55 -3.81
N ILE A 308 -1.36 0.48 -2.72
CA ILE A 308 -1.76 1.05 -1.42
C ILE A 308 -1.64 2.57 -1.51
N GLN A 309 -2.69 3.29 -1.12
CA GLN A 309 -2.69 4.75 -1.03
C GLN A 309 -2.88 5.19 0.41
N ILE A 310 -1.83 5.72 1.03
CA ILE A 310 -1.89 6.21 2.41
C ILE A 310 -2.10 7.71 2.39
N ASP A 311 -3.30 8.11 2.82
CA ASP A 311 -3.70 9.49 2.98
C ASP A 311 -3.40 9.94 4.42
N LEU A 312 -2.21 10.50 4.66
CA LEU A 312 -1.70 10.87 5.98
C LEU A 312 -2.20 12.23 6.50
N PHE A 313 -3.20 12.84 5.88
CA PHE A 313 -3.82 14.07 6.40
C PHE A 313 -4.80 13.81 7.56
N GLY A 314 -4.79 14.67 8.58
CA GLY A 314 -5.65 14.57 9.76
C GLY A 314 -5.28 15.62 10.81
N GLN A 315 -6.09 15.80 11.84
CA GLN A 315 -5.83 16.79 12.88
C GLN A 315 -4.70 16.38 13.84
N SER A 316 -4.64 15.10 14.20
CA SER A 316 -3.72 14.62 15.23
C SER A 316 -3.29 13.17 15.02
N VAL A 317 -2.09 12.85 15.48
CA VAL A 317 -1.59 11.49 15.65
C VAL A 317 -1.73 11.07 17.10
N VAL A 318 -2.28 9.87 17.33
CA VAL A 318 -2.30 9.21 18.63
C VAL A 318 -1.37 8.00 18.57
N TYR A 319 -0.36 7.99 19.43
CA TYR A 319 0.52 6.86 19.66
C TYR A 319 0.13 6.19 20.98
N MET A 320 -0.05 4.87 20.94
CA MET A 320 -0.34 4.04 22.10
C MET A 320 0.59 2.84 22.08
N LYS A 321 0.98 2.34 23.24
CA LYS A 321 1.79 1.11 23.32
C LYS A 321 1.47 0.28 24.54
N ASN A 322 1.75 -1.00 24.41
CA ASN A 322 1.94 -1.90 25.54
C ASN A 322 3.31 -2.58 25.47
N GLU A 323 3.49 -3.71 26.15
CA GLU A 323 4.76 -4.46 26.14
C GLU A 323 5.00 -5.28 24.86
N SER A 324 3.98 -5.46 24.01
CA SER A 324 4.01 -6.40 22.87
C SER A 324 3.58 -5.80 21.54
N TYR A 325 3.16 -4.54 21.51
CA TYR A 325 2.78 -3.84 20.29
C TYR A 325 2.77 -2.31 20.47
N SER A 326 2.86 -1.62 19.35
CA SER A 326 2.64 -0.19 19.21
C SER A 326 1.47 0.06 18.26
N VAL A 327 0.61 1.02 18.60
CA VAL A 327 -0.55 1.43 17.80
C VAL A 327 -0.43 2.92 17.47
N TYR A 328 -0.63 3.24 16.20
CA TYR A 328 -0.68 4.60 15.69
C TYR A 328 -2.06 4.86 15.08
N ASN A 329 -2.68 5.97 15.43
CA ASN A 329 -3.89 6.45 14.77
C ASN A 329 -3.68 7.86 14.21
N ILE A 330 -4.18 8.10 13.00
CA ILE A 330 -4.40 9.46 12.50
C ILE A 330 -5.89 9.75 12.62
N LEU A 331 -6.22 10.83 13.33
CA LEU A 331 -7.60 11.23 13.61
C LEU A 331 -7.97 12.48 12.81
N ASN A 332 -9.20 12.50 12.30
CA ASN A 332 -9.80 13.68 11.70
C ASN A 332 -10.25 14.70 12.75
N SER A 333 -10.64 15.89 12.30
CA SER A 333 -11.13 16.96 13.18
C SER A 333 -12.43 16.65 13.94
N ASP A 334 -13.20 15.67 13.46
CA ASP A 334 -14.41 15.16 14.11
C ASP A 334 -14.14 13.99 15.08
N GLY A 335 -12.88 13.57 15.20
CA GLY A 335 -12.45 12.44 16.01
C GLY A 335 -12.57 11.07 15.36
N SER A 336 -13.00 10.99 14.09
CA SER A 336 -13.01 9.73 13.36
C SER A 336 -11.58 9.25 13.05
N MET A 337 -11.37 7.93 13.11
CA MET A 337 -10.08 7.33 12.74
C MET A 337 -9.96 7.25 11.23
N LYS A 338 -8.87 7.81 10.70
CA LYS A 338 -8.55 7.77 9.29
C LYS A 338 -7.49 6.73 8.95
N VAL A 339 -6.44 6.65 9.76
CA VAL A 339 -5.41 5.62 9.66
C VAL A 339 -5.30 4.92 10.98
N GLY A 340 -5.25 3.60 10.97
CA GLY A 340 -4.92 2.76 12.12
C GLY A 340 -3.80 1.81 11.74
N LEU A 341 -2.66 1.89 12.43
CA LEU A 341 -1.52 1.01 12.25
C LEU A 341 -1.18 0.32 13.56
N VAL A 342 -0.98 -0.98 13.52
CA VAL A 342 -0.46 -1.79 14.63
C VAL A 342 0.83 -2.45 14.17
N ILE A 343 1.87 -2.31 14.99
CA ILE A 343 3.17 -2.97 14.81
C ILE A 343 3.40 -3.87 16.03
N TYR A 344 3.75 -5.13 15.81
CA TYR A 344 3.99 -6.14 16.85
C TYR A 344 5.48 -6.30 17.16
#